data_AF-A0A7J3V4C2-F1
#
_entry.id   AF-A0A7J3V4C2-F1
#
_cell.length_a   1.000
_cell.length_b   1.000
_cell.length_c   1.000
_cell.angle_alpha   90.00
_cell.angle_beta   90.00
_cell.angle_gamma   90.00
#
_symmetry.space_group_name_H-M   'P 1'
#
loop_
_entity.id
_entity.type
_entity.pdbx_description
1 polymer ?
#
loop_
_entity_poly.entity_id
_entity_poly.type
_entity_poly.pdbx_seq_one_letter_code
_entity_poly.pdbx_strand_id
1 'polypeptide(L)' 'MSGQSDRTYSGKCVDCGSPLILYEMDFEKNRRVMQCTRCGLFHFYRKDFFGRWKLVKVGRVSDLWRKPK' A
#
# COMPACT_ATOMS: atom_id res chain seq x y z
N MET A 1 -3.19 7.47 29.52
CA MET A 1 -3.27 8.21 28.24
C MET A 1 -2.48 7.44 27.19
N SER A 2 -3.07 6.36 26.66
CA SER A 2 -2.42 5.52 25.65
C SER A 2 -2.56 6.23 24.31
N GLY A 3 -1.55 7.03 23.96
CA GLY A 3 -1.49 7.71 22.66
C GLY A 3 -1.61 6.67 21.56
N GLN A 4 -2.81 6.55 21.00
CA GLN A 4 -3.03 6.00 19.68
C GLN A 4 -2.13 6.81 18.76
N SER A 5 -0.94 6.29 18.53
CA SER A 5 -0.13 6.68 17.40
C SER A 5 -1.02 6.35 16.22
N ASP A 6 -1.66 7.38 15.66
CA ASP A 6 -2.07 7.40 14.27
C ASP A 6 -0.84 6.95 13.49
N ARG A 7 -0.76 5.64 13.25
CA ARG A 7 0.21 5.05 12.34
C ARG A 7 -0.30 5.46 10.97
N THR A 8 -0.18 6.74 10.65
CA THR A 8 -0.21 7.26 9.31
C THR A 8 0.96 6.57 8.65
N TYR A 9 0.71 5.39 8.09
CA TYR A 9 1.73 4.56 7.46
C TYR A 9 2.42 5.47 6.43
N SER A 10 3.63 5.94 6.74
CA SER A 10 4.24 7.11 6.12
C SER A 10 5.03 6.74 4.87
N GLY A 11 4.41 5.97 3.98
CA GLY A 11 4.97 5.68 2.67
C GLY A 11 4.89 6.91 1.77
N LYS A 12 5.89 7.11 0.92
CA LYS A 12 5.81 8.05 -0.22
C LYS A 12 5.48 7.28 -1.49
N CYS A 13 4.64 7.86 -2.32
CA CYS A 13 4.34 7.29 -3.63
C CYS A 13 5.63 7.27 -4.47
N VAL A 14 5.97 6.11 -5.03
CA VAL A 14 7.15 5.96 -5.91
C VAL A 14 7.06 6.75 -7.20
N ASP A 15 5.85 7.16 -7.60
CA ASP A 15 5.59 7.91 -8.84
C ASP A 15 5.60 9.42 -8.58
N CYS A 16 4.65 9.91 -7.78
CA CYS A 16 4.46 11.35 -7.58
C CYS A 16 5.04 11.91 -6.25
N GLY A 17 5.68 11.07 -5.42
CA GLY A 17 6.30 11.48 -4.14
C GLY A 17 5.33 11.87 -3.01
N SER A 18 4.04 12.03 -3.32
CA SER A 18 2.99 12.36 -2.37
C SER A 18 2.76 11.27 -1.31
N PRO A 19 2.16 11.61 -0.16
CA PRO A 19 1.88 10.65 0.90
C PRO A 19 0.99 9.50 0.43
N LEU A 20 1.30 8.31 0.94
CA LEU A 20 0.44 7.13 0.84
C LEU A 20 -0.43 7.04 2.09
N ILE A 21 -1.72 6.80 1.90
CA ILE A 21 -2.66 6.45 2.96
C ILE A 21 -2.89 4.95 2.98
N LEU A 22 -3.14 4.38 4.16
CA LEU A 22 -3.51 2.98 4.26
C LEU A 22 -4.91 2.80 3.67
N TYR A 23 -5.03 1.92 2.67
CA TYR A 23 -6.30 1.58 2.06
C TYR A 23 -6.85 0.27 2.65
N GLU A 24 -6.02 -0.78 2.66
CA GLU A 24 -6.41 -2.10 3.15
C GLU A 24 -5.21 -2.78 3.80
N MET A 25 -5.44 -3.54 4.88
CA MET A 25 -4.41 -4.38 5.50
C MET A 25 -5.02 -5.73 5.88
N ASP A 26 -4.45 -6.79 5.32
CA ASP A 26 -4.84 -8.17 5.60
C ASP A 26 -3.65 -8.85 6.29
N PHE A 27 -3.80 -9.05 7.61
CA PHE A 27 -2.78 -9.68 8.44
C PHE A 27 -2.69 -11.19 8.20
N GLU A 28 -3.79 -11.85 7.85
CA GLU A 28 -3.81 -13.29 7.57
C GLU A 28 -3.04 -13.59 6.28
N LYS A 29 -3.29 -12.79 5.24
CA LYS A 29 -2.63 -12.94 3.93
C LYS A 29 -1.30 -12.22 3.84
N ASN A 30 -0.85 -11.56 4.92
CA ASN A 30 0.38 -10.77 4.95
C ASN A 30 0.43 -9.72 3.83
N ARG A 31 -0.70 -9.06 3.56
CA ARG A 31 -0.84 -8.06 2.50
C ARG A 31 -1.19 -6.70 3.09
N ARG A 32 -0.64 -5.66 2.49
CA ARG A 32 -0.94 -4.27 2.82
C ARG A 32 -1.05 -3.48 1.54
N VAL A 33 -2.16 -2.78 1.37
CA VAL A 33 -2.41 -1.91 0.24
C VAL A 33 -2.43 -0.48 0.73
N MET A 34 -1.65 0.37 0.07
CA MET A 34 -1.65 1.79 0.32
C MET A 34 -2.07 2.53 -0.93
N GLN A 35 -2.76 3.65 -0.80
CA GLN A 35 -3.20 4.47 -1.92
C GLN A 35 -2.55 5.83 -1.86
N CYS A 36 -2.08 6.34 -2.99
CA CYS A 36 -1.58 7.70 -3.07
C CYS A 36 -2.73 8.71 -3.09
N THR A 37 -2.65 9.72 -2.22
CA THR A 37 -3.65 10.79 -2.12
C THR A 37 -3.70 11.71 -3.33
N ARG A 38 -2.63 11.76 -4.13
CA ARG A 38 -2.51 12.65 -5.29
C ARG A 38 -2.75 11.94 -6.62
N CYS A 39 -1.97 10.89 -6.89
CA CYS A 39 -2.00 10.21 -8.18
C CYS A 39 -2.94 8.98 -8.20
N GLY A 40 -3.55 8.61 -7.05
CA GLY A 40 -4.55 7.54 -6.96
C GLY A 40 -4.01 6.12 -7.18
N LEU A 41 -2.70 5.96 -7.35
CA LEU A 41 -2.03 4.67 -7.50
C LEU A 41 -2.11 3.86 -6.22
N PHE A 42 -2.26 2.55 -6.39
CA PHE A 42 -2.26 1.58 -5.31
C PHE A 42 -0.91 0.88 -5.24
N HIS A 43 -0.31 0.91 -4.05
CA HIS A 43 0.97 0.31 -3.69
C HIS A 43 0.69 -0.94 -2.87
N PHE A 44 0.93 -2.09 -3.48
CA PHE A 44 0.75 -3.41 -2.89
C PHE A 44 2.03 -3.85 -2.22
N TYR A 45 1.98 -3.96 -0.90
CA TYR A 45 3.03 -4.51 -0.07
C TYR A 45 2.68 -5.91 0.37
N ARG A 46 3.68 -6.77 0.45
CA ARG A 46 3.58 -8.10 1.07
C ARG A 46 4.63 -8.21 2.16
N LYS A 47 4.24 -8.81 3.28
CA LYS A 47 5.17 -9.15 4.36
C LYS A 47 5.99 -10.36 3.94
N ASP A 48 7.30 -10.26 4.01
CA ASP A 48 8.20 -11.41 3.82
C ASP A 48 8.27 -12.28 5.08
N PHE A 49 8.96 -13.42 4.99
CA PHE A 49 9.15 -14.34 6.11
C PHE A 49 9.91 -13.71 7.30
N PHE A 50 10.67 -12.64 7.06
CA PHE A 50 11.38 -11.89 8.10
C PHE A 50 10.53 -10.76 8.72
N GLY A 51 9.27 -10.64 8.29
CA GLY A 51 8.33 -9.67 8.81
C GLY A 51 8.45 -8.27 8.21
N ARG A 52 9.27 -8.07 7.16
CA ARG A 52 9.44 -6.79 6.49
C ARG A 52 8.41 -6.62 5.38
N TRP A 53 7.91 -5.40 5.22
CA TRP A 53 6.98 -5.06 4.13
C TRP A 53 7.75 -4.73 2.86
N LYS A 54 7.59 -5.54 1.82
CA LYS A 54 8.18 -5.32 0.50
C LYS A 54 7.12 -4.86 -0.49
N LEU A 55 7.39 -3.80 -1.23
CA LEU A 55 6.55 -3.37 -2.35
C LEU A 55 6.63 -4.43 -3.45
N VAL A 56 5.48 -4.97 -3.85
CA VAL A 56 5.35 -6.03 -4.85
C VAL A 56 4.82 -5.49 -6.16
N LYS A 57 3.84 -4.58 -6.09
CA LYS A 57 3.19 -4.02 -7.29
C LYS A 57 2.74 -2.60 -7.03
N VAL A 58 2.80 -1.77 -8.07
CA VAL A 58 2.16 -0.46 -8.13
C VAL A 58 1.27 -0.44 -9.36
N GLY A 59 0.06 0.07 -9.23
CA GLY A 59 -0.84 0.21 -10.37
C GLY A 59 -2.15 0.88 -10.01
N ARG A 60 -2.93 1.27 -11.02
CA ARG A 60 -4.30 1.70 -10.81
C ARG A 60 -5.18 0.48 -10.62
N VAL A 61 -6.28 0.62 -9.89
CA VAL A 61 -7.29 -0.45 -9.78
C VAL A 61 -7.76 -0.90 -11.16
N SER A 62 -7.93 0.02 -12.12
CA SER A 62 -8.25 -0.29 -13.52
C SER A 62 -7.28 -1.27 -14.18
N ASP A 63 -6.00 -1.22 -13.81
CA ASP A 63 -4.95 -2.06 -14.39
C ASP A 63 -4.89 -3.45 -13.74
N LEU A 64 -5.50 -3.62 -12.56
CA LEU A 64 -5.59 -4.91 -11.87
C LEU A 64 -6.73 -5.77 -12.40
N TRP A 65 -7.83 -5.15 -12.82
CA TRP A 65 -8.99 -5.84 -13.41
C TRP A 65 -8.88 -6.03 -14.92
N ARG A 66 -7.85 -5.46 -15.56
CA ARG A 66 -7.60 -5.70 -16.96
C ARG A 66 -7.19 -7.15 -17.15
N LYS A 67 -8.08 -7.97 -17.70
CA LYS A 67 -7.74 -9.33 -18.12
C LYS A 67 -6.56 -9.26 -19.10
N PRO A 68 -5.53 -10.10 -18.95
CA PRO A 68 -4.49 -10.22 -19.96
C PRO A 68 -5.16 -10.60 -21.29
N LYS A 69 -4.76 -9.92 -22.37
CA LYS A 69 -5.28 -10.12 -23.72
C LYS A 69 -4.63 -11.34 -24.35
#